data_AF-A0A820M0D1-F1
#
_entry.id   AF-A0A820M0D1-F1
#
_cell.length_a   1.000
_cell.length_b   1.000
_cell.length_c   1.000
_cell.angle_alpha   90.00
_cell.angle_beta   90.00
_cell.angle_gamma   90.00
#
_symmetry.space_group_name_H-M   'P 1'
#
loop_
_entity.id
_entity.type
_entity.pdbx_description
1 polymer ?
#
loop_
_entity_poly.entity_id
_entity_poly.type
_entity_poly.pdbx_seq_one_letter_code
_entity_poly.pdbx_strand_id
1 'polypeptide(L)'
;MDKYFDEFTIEERGGKRGDSFCDCYPDLELEVKQFVFEECSKTEATFTAGTLAIFTGNHLYELNNLKKVDQRLVRSVESCKLELRRFGAKFTANSSRPYFLGHER
;
A
#
# COMPACT_ATOMS: atom_id res chain seq x y z
N MET A 1 19.39 7.25 12.80
CA MET A 1 18.11 6.54 12.61
C MET A 1 17.03 7.60 12.55
N ASP A 2 16.49 7.83 11.36
CA ASP A 2 15.48 8.85 11.12
C ASP A 2 14.17 8.49 11.80
N LYS A 3 13.79 9.29 12.80
CA LYS A 3 12.61 9.08 13.65
C LYS A 3 11.28 8.96 12.88
N TYR A 4 11.23 9.46 11.65
CA TYR A 4 10.02 9.42 10.81
C TYR A 4 9.73 8.03 10.23
N PHE A 5 10.75 7.20 9.99
CA PHE A 5 10.54 5.85 9.42
C PHE A 5 10.08 4.85 10.47
N ASP A 6 10.58 4.96 11.70
CA ASP A 6 10.17 4.09 12.82
C ASP A 6 8.66 4.19 13.11
N GLU A 7 8.05 5.32 12.77
CA GLU A 7 6.63 5.58 13.03
C GLU A 7 5.68 4.69 12.21
N PHE A 8 6.11 4.25 11.02
CA PHE A 8 5.33 3.37 10.15
C PHE A 8 5.82 1.91 10.15
N THR A 9 7.05 1.67 10.61
CA THR A 9 7.66 0.34 10.66
C THR A 9 7.18 -0.47 11.89
N ILE A 10 6.65 0.20 12.92
CA ILE A 10 6.17 -0.41 14.16
C ILE A 10 4.63 -0.44 14.17
N GLU A 11 4.05 -1.43 13.50
CA GLU A 11 2.64 -1.79 13.70
C GLU A 11 2.48 -2.61 14.99
N GLU A 12 2.72 -1.99 16.14
CA GLU A 12 2.37 -2.61 17.41
C GLU A 12 0.84 -2.74 17.53
N ARG A 13 0.38 -3.97 17.78
CA ARG A 13 -1.02 -4.33 17.98
C ARG A 13 -1.66 -3.37 19.01
N GLY A 14 -2.55 -2.49 18.56
CA GLY A 14 -3.41 -1.69 19.43
C GLY A 14 -3.29 -0.17 19.30
N GLY A 15 -2.35 0.35 18.50
CA GLY A 15 -2.29 1.79 18.22
C GLY A 15 -3.37 2.23 17.23
N LYS A 16 -4.40 2.93 17.69
CA LYS A 16 -5.27 3.74 16.82
C LYS A 16 -4.45 4.90 16.24
N ARG A 17 -3.59 4.65 15.25
CA ARG A 17 -3.17 5.72 14.35
C ARG A 17 -4.31 5.92 13.35
N GLY A 18 -5.06 6.99 13.60
CA GLY A 18 -6.22 7.38 12.80
C GLY A 18 -5.84 7.84 11.39
N ASP A 19 -4.60 8.31 11.24
CA ASP A 19 -4.10 8.84 9.98
C ASP A 19 -3.65 7.66 9.09
N SER A 20 -4.25 7.59 7.91
CA SER A 20 -3.78 6.72 6.85
C SER A 20 -2.35 7.12 6.47
N PHE A 21 -1.53 6.17 6.04
CA PHE A 21 -0.18 6.51 5.56
C PHE A 21 -0.24 7.54 4.42
N CYS A 22 -1.28 7.47 3.61
CA CYS A 22 -1.60 8.45 2.58
C CYS A 22 -1.93 9.85 3.14
N ASP A 23 -2.49 9.95 4.34
CA ASP A 23 -2.77 11.24 4.99
C ASP A 23 -1.46 11.96 5.36
N CYS A 24 -0.39 11.19 5.63
CA CYS A 24 0.94 11.72 5.91
C CYS A 24 1.76 12.02 4.64
N TYR A 25 1.40 11.43 3.50
CA TYR A 25 2.11 11.55 2.22
C TYR A 25 1.10 11.75 1.06
N PRO A 26 0.50 12.95 0.92
CA PRO A 26 -0.57 13.19 -0.04
C PRO A 26 -0.11 13.06 -1.50
N ASP A 27 1.14 13.42 -1.80
CA ASP A 27 1.71 13.25 -3.16
C ASP A 27 1.82 11.75 -3.52
N LEU A 28 2.24 10.94 -2.54
CA LEU A 28 2.36 9.49 -2.69
C LEU A 28 0.98 8.81 -2.74
N GLU A 29 -0.04 9.38 -2.09
CA GLU A 29 -1.41 8.87 -2.16
C GLU A 29 -1.95 8.88 -3.60
N LEU A 30 -1.73 9.97 -4.34
CA LEU A 30 -2.22 10.11 -5.70
C LEU A 30 -1.60 9.05 -6.62
N GLU A 31 -0.28 8.87 -6.52
CA GLU A 31 0.48 7.88 -7.28
C GLU A 31 0.06 6.46 -6.93
N VAL A 32 -0.11 6.17 -5.64
CA VAL A 32 -0.59 4.87 -5.15
C VAL A 32 -1.99 4.56 -5.67
N LYS A 33 -2.93 5.52 -5.61
CA LYS A 33 -4.28 5.35 -6.13
C LYS A 33 -4.27 5.05 -7.63
N GLN A 34 -3.48 5.81 -8.39
CA GLN A 34 -3.34 5.60 -9.83
C GLN A 34 -2.78 4.21 -10.12
N PHE A 35 -1.69 3.82 -9.45
CA PHE A 35 -1.07 2.51 -9.59
C PHE A 35 -2.06 1.37 -9.31
N VAL A 36 -2.82 1.46 -8.21
CA VAL A 36 -3.85 0.47 -7.85
C VAL A 36 -4.91 0.35 -8.94
N PHE A 37 -5.39 1.48 -9.47
CA PHE A 37 -6.42 1.48 -10.50
C PHE A 37 -5.91 0.84 -11.80
N GLU A 38 -4.70 1.22 -12.23
CA GLU A 38 -4.05 0.66 -13.42
C GLU A 38 -3.82 -0.85 -13.26
N GLU A 39 -3.26 -1.29 -12.13
CA GLU A 39 -2.99 -2.71 -11.86
C GLU A 39 -4.27 -3.55 -11.81
N CYS A 40 -5.33 -3.04 -11.17
CA CYS A 40 -6.62 -3.74 -11.15
C CYS A 40 -7.32 -3.73 -12.52
N SER A 41 -7.02 -2.77 -13.40
CA SER A 41 -7.61 -2.68 -14.74
C SER A 41 -6.97 -3.61 -15.78
N LYS A 42 -5.75 -4.11 -15.52
CA LYS A 42 -5.05 -5.06 -16.41
C LYS A 42 -5.87 -6.33 -16.60
N THR A 43 -5.49 -7.18 -17.56
CA THR A 43 -6.09 -8.51 -17.81
C THR A 43 -5.34 -9.65 -17.12
N GLU A 44 -4.13 -9.41 -16.60
CA GLU A 44 -3.31 -10.38 -15.87
C GLU A 44 -3.44 -10.18 -14.34
N ALA A 45 -3.63 -11.26 -13.58
CA ALA A 45 -4.06 -11.21 -12.16
C ALA A 45 -2.90 -11.35 -11.16
N THR A 46 -1.82 -10.59 -11.32
CA THR A 46 -0.63 -10.68 -10.45
C THR A 46 -0.64 -9.65 -9.31
N PHE A 47 -1.48 -8.62 -9.40
CA PHE A 47 -1.55 -7.57 -8.40
C PHE A 47 -2.11 -8.09 -7.06
N THR A 48 -1.42 -7.74 -5.98
CA THR A 48 -1.78 -8.09 -4.61
C THR A 48 -1.47 -6.93 -3.66
N ALA A 49 -2.00 -6.98 -2.44
CA ALA A 49 -1.63 -6.04 -1.38
C ALA A 49 -0.11 -6.05 -1.07
N GLY A 50 0.58 -7.18 -1.30
CA GLY A 50 2.05 -7.24 -1.17
C GLY A 50 2.77 -6.44 -2.26
N THR A 51 2.26 -6.48 -3.50
CA THR A 51 2.75 -5.65 -4.60
C THR A 51 2.63 -4.17 -4.26
N LEU A 52 1.49 -3.77 -3.68
CA LEU A 52 1.27 -2.40 -3.21
C LEU A 52 2.25 -2.00 -2.10
N ALA A 53 2.50 -2.87 -1.12
CA ALA A 53 3.45 -2.60 -0.04
C ALA A 53 4.89 -2.36 -0.57
N ILE A 54 5.31 -3.14 -1.57
CA ILE A 54 6.61 -2.99 -2.23
C ILE A 54 6.66 -1.67 -3.01
N PHE A 55 5.64 -1.39 -3.82
CA PHE A 55 5.54 -0.16 -4.62
C PHE A 55 5.64 1.08 -3.73
N THR A 56 4.79 1.15 -2.70
CA THR A 56 4.72 2.26 -1.76
C THR A 56 6.06 2.48 -1.04
N GLY A 57 6.69 1.38 -0.59
CA GLY A 57 7.99 1.47 0.05
C GLY A 57 9.06 2.04 -0.88
N ASN A 58 9.15 1.53 -2.12
CA ASN A 58 10.16 1.99 -3.09
C ASN A 58 9.98 3.47 -3.42
N HIS A 59 8.75 3.91 -3.71
CA HIS A 59 8.48 5.32 -4.01
C HIS A 59 8.74 6.24 -2.82
N LEU A 60 8.45 5.81 -1.59
CA LEU A 60 8.81 6.59 -0.41
C LEU A 60 10.33 6.79 -0.29
N TYR A 61 11.12 5.74 -0.52
CA TYR A 61 12.58 5.84 -0.52
C TYR A 61 13.08 6.78 -1.64
N GLU A 62 12.50 6.71 -2.84
CA GLU A 62 12.82 7.60 -3.97
C GLU A 62 12.50 9.06 -3.66
N LEU A 63 11.30 9.37 -3.16
CA LEU A 63 10.88 10.72 -2.80
C LEU A 63 11.79 11.37 -1.75
N ASN A 64 12.33 10.58 -0.83
CA ASN A 64 13.23 11.06 0.22
C ASN A 64 14.72 11.00 -0.18
N ASN A 65 15.06 10.59 -1.40
CA ASN A 65 16.45 10.32 -1.83
C ASN A 65 17.20 9.36 -0.89
N LEU A 66 16.48 8.42 -0.29
CA LEU A 66 17.03 7.44 0.64
C LEU A 66 17.31 6.12 -0.08
N LYS A 67 18.41 5.46 0.31
CA LYS A 67 18.72 4.13 -0.19
C LYS A 67 18.07 3.08 0.71
N LYS A 68 17.24 2.23 0.13
CA LYS A 68 16.69 1.07 0.84
C LYS A 68 17.82 0.13 1.27
N VAL A 69 17.98 -0.06 2.59
CA VAL A 69 19.11 -0.79 3.17
C VAL A 69 18.75 -2.25 3.51
N ASP A 70 17.45 -2.55 3.63
CA ASP A 70 16.94 -3.89 3.92
C ASP A 70 15.73 -4.27 3.04
N GLN A 71 15.30 -5.52 3.12
CA GLN A 71 14.10 -5.99 2.41
C GLN A 71 12.81 -5.78 3.22
N ARG A 72 12.85 -5.02 4.33
CA ARG A 72 11.65 -4.83 5.14
C ARG A 72 10.64 -3.99 4.37
N LEU A 73 9.38 -4.34 4.55
CA LEU A 73 8.30 -3.51 4.04
C LEU A 73 8.17 -2.31 4.97
N VAL A 74 8.05 -1.12 4.40
CA VAL A 74 7.71 0.10 5.15
C VAL A 74 6.32 -0.03 5.76
N ARG A 75 5.48 -0.90 5.19
CA ARG A 75 4.08 -1.13 5.58
C ARG A 75 3.70 -2.59 5.52
N SER A 76 2.86 -3.06 6.43
CA SER A 76 2.38 -4.44 6.37
C SER A 76 1.44 -4.66 5.20
N VAL A 77 1.33 -5.92 4.78
CA VAL A 77 0.38 -6.34 3.75
C VAL A 77 -1.06 -6.10 4.23
N GLU A 78 -1.32 -6.25 5.53
CA GLU A 78 -2.59 -6.01 6.19
C GLU A 78 -3.03 -4.55 6.09
N SER A 79 -2.11 -3.61 6.34
CA SER A 79 -2.37 -2.17 6.18
C SER A 79 -2.68 -1.82 4.73
N CYS A 80 -1.94 -2.37 3.78
CA CYS A 80 -2.23 -2.18 2.35
C CYS A 80 -3.60 -2.78 1.96
N LYS A 81 -4.05 -3.89 2.57
CA LYS A 81 -5.41 -4.42 2.36
C LYS A 81 -6.48 -3.45 2.86
N LEU A 82 -6.26 -2.81 4.02
CA LEU A 82 -7.20 -1.81 4.56
C LEU A 82 -7.32 -0.60 3.63
N GLU A 83 -6.22 -0.13 3.06
CA GLU A 83 -6.23 0.97 2.09
C GLU A 83 -6.89 0.61 0.78
N LEU A 84 -6.60 -0.56 0.23
CA LEU A 84 -7.28 -1.04 -0.96
C LEU A 84 -8.81 -1.04 -0.75
N ARG A 85 -9.29 -1.44 0.43
CA ARG A 85 -10.71 -1.33 0.78
C ARG A 85 -11.19 0.12 0.87
N ARG A 86 -10.40 1.04 1.43
CA ARG A 86 -10.71 2.49 1.48
C ARG A 86 -10.82 3.09 0.08
N PHE A 87 -10.01 2.63 -0.86
CA PHE A 87 -10.09 3.03 -2.28
C PHE A 87 -11.28 2.39 -3.01
N GLY A 88 -11.99 1.45 -2.38
CA GLY A 88 -13.17 0.78 -2.95
C GLY A 88 -12.89 -0.60 -3.55
N ALA A 89 -11.66 -1.13 -3.40
CA ALA A 89 -11.34 -2.48 -3.85
C ALA A 89 -12.00 -3.55 -2.97
N LYS A 90 -12.47 -4.59 -3.61
CA LYS A 90 -13.03 -5.80 -2.99
C LYS A 90 -12.02 -6.94 -3.07
N PHE A 91 -12.19 -7.91 -2.18
CA PHE A 91 -11.38 -9.12 -2.14
C PHE A 91 -12.33 -10.32 -2.15
N THR A 92 -12.04 -11.36 -2.94
CA THR A 92 -12.82 -12.60 -2.88
C THR A 92 -12.39 -13.41 -1.65
N ALA A 93 -13.29 -14.21 -1.07
CA ALA A 93 -13.10 -14.86 0.24
C ALA A 93 -11.81 -15.70 0.34
N ASN A 94 -11.33 -16.24 -0.78
CA ASN A 94 -10.13 -17.10 -0.83
C ASN A 94 -8.96 -16.47 -1.60
N SER A 95 -9.03 -15.17 -1.92
CA SER A 95 -8.01 -14.51 -2.71
C SER A 95 -7.46 -13.28 -2.01
N SER A 96 -6.13 -13.18 -1.96
CA SER A 96 -5.44 -11.94 -1.59
C SER A 96 -5.43 -10.90 -2.71
N ARG A 97 -6.19 -11.13 -3.79
CA ARG A 97 -6.23 -10.26 -4.98
C ARG A 97 -7.38 -9.25 -4.87
N PRO A 98 -7.07 -7.94 -4.94
CA PRO A 98 -8.09 -6.91 -4.99
C PRO A 98 -8.70 -6.81 -6.40
N TYR A 99 -9.98 -6.43 -6.48
CA TYR A 99 -10.67 -6.07 -7.72
C TYR A 99 -11.66 -4.92 -7.47
N PHE A 100 -12.02 -4.16 -8.50
CA PHE A 100 -13.05 -3.13 -8.42
C PHE A 100 -14.34 -3.61 -9.09
N LEU A 101 -15.51 -3.20 -8.57
CA LEU A 101 -16.79 -3.48 -9.21
C LEU A 101 -16.83 -2.89 -10.63
N GLY A 102 -17.34 -3.65 -11.59
CA GLY A 102 -17.31 -3.28 -13.02
C GLY A 102 -16.02 -3.67 -13.75
N HIS A 103 -14.99 -4.07 -13.00
CA HIS A 103 -13.78 -4.75 -13.50
C HIS A 103 -13.75 -6.22 -13.02
N GLU A 104 -14.93 -6.79 -12.79
CA GLU A 104 -15.07 -8.20 -12.45
C GLU A 104 -14.61 -9.03 -13.65
N ARG A 105 -13.54 -9.82 -13.47
CA ARG A 105 -13.04 -10.76 -14.47
C ARG A 105 -13.71 -12.11 -14.32
#